data_AF-A0A6B0BM68-F1
#
_entry.id   AF-A0A6B0BM68-F1
#
_cell.length_a   1.000
_cell.length_b   1.000
_cell.length_c   1.000
_cell.angle_alpha   90.00
_cell.angle_beta   90.00
_cell.angle_gamma   90.00
#
_symmetry.space_group_name_H-M   'P 1'
#
loop_
_entity.id
_entity.type
_entity.pdbx_description
1 polymer ?
#
loop_
_entity_poly.entity_id
_entity_poly.type
_entity_poly.pdbx_seq_one_letter_code
_entity_poly.pdbx_strand_id
1 'polypeptide(L)' 'HNKENFIETASNIMDGHTEVAPLKYKQKLPCAFCSYQSVCHVDGMIDSKRYRTVDETINPIEAIQNININDEFGGE' A
#
# COMPACT_ATOMS: atom_id res chain seq x y z
N HIS A 1 -14.55 -0.56 1.73
CA HIS A 1 -13.08 -0.72 1.89
C HIS A 1 -12.40 -1.61 0.84
N ASN A 2 -12.49 -2.96 0.86
CA ASN A 2 -11.74 -3.77 -0.13
C ASN A 2 -12.12 -3.44 -1.58
N LYS A 3 -13.41 -3.25 -1.85
CA LYS A 3 -13.92 -2.78 -3.15
C LYS A 3 -13.31 -1.43 -3.54
N GLU A 4 -13.21 -0.48 -2.61
CA GLU A 4 -12.64 0.84 -2.86
C GLU A 4 -11.14 0.74 -3.13
N ASN A 5 -10.40 -0.06 -2.35
CA ASN A 5 -8.98 -0.32 -2.59
C ASN A 5 -8.76 -0.91 -3.99
N PHE A 6 -9.64 -1.80 -4.46
CA PHE A 6 -9.58 -2.33 -5.82
C PHE A 6 -9.84 -1.25 -6.86
N ILE A 7 -10.87 -0.42 -6.68
CA ILE A 7 -11.20 0.68 -7.60
C ILE A 7 -10.05 1.68 -7.65
N GLU A 8 -9.56 2.14 -6.51
CA GLU A 8 -8.46 3.10 -6.41
C GLU A 8 -7.17 2.54 -7.04
N THR A 9 -6.80 1.30 -6.72
CA THR A 9 -5.60 0.66 -7.29
C THR A 9 -5.73 0.53 -8.80
N ALA A 10 -6.89 0.12 -9.31
CA ALA A 10 -7.13 0.00 -10.74
C ALA A 10 -7.08 1.37 -11.44
N SER A 11 -7.70 2.40 -10.87
CA SER A 11 -7.64 3.77 -11.39
C SER A 11 -6.21 4.26 -11.47
N ASN A 12 -5.41 4.10 -10.40
CA ASN A 12 -4.00 4.50 -10.40
C ASN A 12 -3.19 3.78 -11.50
N ILE A 13 -3.45 2.49 -11.74
CA ILE A 13 -2.81 1.77 -12.84
C ILE A 13 -3.20 2.37 -14.20
N MET A 14 -4.49 2.66 -14.41
CA MET A 14 -5.01 3.21 -15.67
C MET A 14 -4.52 4.63 -15.93
N ASP A 15 -4.31 5.41 -14.87
CA ASP A 15 -3.79 6.79 -14.92
C ASP A 15 -2.26 6.81 -15.11
N GLY A 16 -1.59 5.66 -15.09
CA GLY A 16 -0.16 5.52 -15.41
C GLY A 16 0.77 5.74 -14.21
N HIS A 17 0.27 5.57 -12.99
CA HIS A 17 1.11 5.61 -11.79
C HIS A 17 2.14 4.47 -11.82
N THR A 18 3.42 4.85 -11.84
CA THR A 18 4.57 3.94 -11.98
C THR A 18 5.67 4.24 -10.96
N GLU A 19 5.36 5.02 -9.93
CA GLU A 19 6.26 5.35 -8.84
C GLU A 19 6.74 4.12 -8.07
N VAL A 20 8.03 4.10 -7.76
CA VAL A 20 8.64 3.01 -7.00
C VAL A 20 8.63 3.35 -5.51
N ALA A 21 7.64 2.83 -4.79
CA ALA A 21 7.46 3.06 -3.35
C ALA A 21 7.22 1.72 -2.59
N PRO A 22 8.30 0.97 -2.26
CA PRO A 22 8.17 -0.32 -1.59
C PRO A 22 7.61 -0.17 -0.17
N LEU A 23 6.76 -1.12 0.24
CA LEU A 23 6.16 -1.16 1.56
C LEU A 23 7.10 -1.85 2.56
N LYS A 24 7.43 -1.18 3.66
CA LYS A 24 8.17 -1.74 4.77
C LYS A 24 7.20 -2.24 5.84
N TYR A 25 7.28 -3.54 6.14
CA TYR A 25 6.49 -4.18 7.19
C TYR A 25 7.36 -5.10 8.02
N LYS A 26 7.37 -4.95 9.35
CA LYS A 26 8.20 -5.72 10.28
C LYS A 26 9.68 -5.73 9.86
N GLN A 27 10.18 -4.56 9.45
CA GLN A 27 11.52 -4.36 8.89
C GLN A 27 11.83 -5.14 7.60
N LYS A 28 10.84 -5.78 6.96
CA LYS A 28 11.00 -6.50 5.70
C LYS A 28 10.51 -5.64 4.54
N LEU A 29 11.21 -5.77 3.41
CA LEU A 29 10.87 -5.12 2.15
C LEU A 29 10.51 -6.18 1.11
N PRO A 30 9.55 -5.90 0.20
CA PRO A 30 9.23 -6.79 -0.91
C PRO A 30 10.40 -6.93 -1.90
N CYS A 31 11.36 -6.01 -1.87
CA CYS A 31 12.54 -6.01 -2.74
C CYS A 31 13.33 -7.33 -2.68
N ALA A 32 13.38 -7.99 -1.51
CA ALA A 32 14.07 -9.28 -1.34
C ALA A 32 13.47 -10.41 -2.18
N PHE A 33 12.24 -10.24 -2.68
CA PHE A 33 11.52 -11.22 -3.50
C PHE A 33 11.20 -10.69 -4.91
N CYS A 34 11.70 -9.51 -5.28
CA CYS A 34 11.35 -8.83 -6.52
C CYS A 34 12.37 -9.13 -7.63
N SER A 35 11.93 -9.76 -8.73
CA SER A 35 12.78 -10.04 -9.89
C SER A 35 13.23 -8.78 -10.66
N TYR A 36 12.59 -7.63 -10.42
CA TYR A 36 12.86 -6.37 -11.12
C TYR A 36 13.79 -5.44 -10.32
N GLN A 37 14.45 -5.94 -9.27
CA GLN A 37 15.34 -5.14 -8.42
C GLN A 37 16.43 -4.41 -9.21
N SER A 38 16.99 -5.04 -10.26
CA SER A 38 18.03 -4.44 -11.11
C SER A 38 17.53 -3.29 -12.00
N VAL A 39 16.21 -3.19 -12.20
CA VAL A 39 15.57 -2.20 -13.09
C VAL A 39 15.01 -1.02 -12.30
N CYS A 40 14.51 -1.26 -11.09
CA CYS A 40 13.84 -0.21 -10.32
C CYS A 40 14.78 0.84 -9.70
N HIS A 41 16.09 0.57 -9.66
CA HIS A 41 17.13 1.45 -9.12
C HIS A 41 16.91 1.94 -7.68
N VAL A 42 16.15 1.20 -6.87
CA VAL A 42 15.93 1.54 -5.46
C VAL A 42 17.18 1.22 -4.64
N ASP A 43 17.73 2.22 -3.98
CA ASP A 43 18.86 2.08 -3.07
C ASP A 43 18.41 2.18 -1.61
N GLY A 44 18.79 1.20 -0.78
CA GLY A 44 18.41 1.15 0.64
C GLY A 44 18.96 2.28 1.51
N MET A 45 20.12 2.84 1.15
CA MET A 45 20.76 3.92 1.88
C MET A 45 20.16 5.28 1.52
N ILE A 46 19.72 5.45 0.27
CA ILE A 46 19.23 6.74 -0.26
C ILE A 46 17.70 6.82 -0.21
N ASP A 47 17.00 5.77 -0.64
CA ASP A 47 15.55 5.79 -0.83
C ASP A 47 14.75 5.34 0.39
N SER A 48 15.41 5.05 1.52
CA SER A 48 14.75 4.63 2.76
C SER A 48 13.63 5.58 3.22
N LYS A 49 13.74 6.87 2.93
CA LYS A 49 12.73 7.90 3.23
C LYS A 49 11.47 7.80 2.37
N ARG A 50 11.54 7.13 1.21
CA ARG A 50 10.43 6.94 0.25
C ARG A 50 9.67 5.64 0.50
N TYR A 51 10.10 4.84 1.48
CA TYR A 51 9.43 3.60 1.82
C TYR A 51 8.10 3.91 2.48
N ARG A 52 7.04 3.25 2.00
CA ARG A 52 5.75 3.29 2.68
C ARG A 52 5.86 2.46 3.94
N THR A 53 5.30 2.93 5.05
CA THR A 53 5.28 2.21 6.32
C THR A 53 3.85 1.98 6.74
N VAL A 54 3.58 0.85 7.38
CA VAL A 54 2.28 0.62 8.03
C VAL A 54 2.43 0.82 9.53
N ASP A 55 1.34 1.20 10.18
CA ASP A 55 1.25 1.17 11.63
C ASP A 55 1.11 -0.30 12.08
N GLU A 56 2.17 -0.82 12.68
CA GLU A 56 2.24 -2.20 13.16
C GLU A 56 1.47 -2.41 14.47
N THR A 57 0.96 -1.35 15.10
CA THR A 57 0.15 -1.42 16.32
C THR A 57 -1.32 -1.74 16.03
N ILE A 58 -1.76 -1.56 14.78
CA ILE A 58 -3.14 -1.86 14.37
C ILE A 58 -3.39 -3.37 14.46
N ASN A 59 -4.41 -3.77 15.21
CA ASN A 59 -4.91 -5.14 15.20
C ASN A 59 -5.78 -5.35 13.95
N PRO A 60 -5.36 -6.19 12.98
CA PRO A 60 -6.08 -6.33 11.71
C PRO A 60 -7.51 -6.84 11.87
N ILE A 61 -7.77 -7.70 12.86
CA ILE A 61 -9.09 -8.28 13.07
C ILE A 61 -10.05 -7.21 13.59
N GLU A 62 -9.60 -6.42 14.56
CA GLU A 62 -10.38 -5.32 15.13
C GLU A 62 -10.62 -4.20 14.10
N ALA A 63 -9.59 -3.88 13.30
CA ALA A 63 -9.71 -2.88 12.24
C ALA A 63 -10.75 -3.25 11.18
N ILE A 64 -10.91 -4.53 10.87
CA ILE A 64 -11.96 -5.01 9.95
C ILE A 64 -13.34 -4.96 10.61
N GLN A 65 -13.43 -5.24 11.91
CA GLN A 65 -14.70 -5.27 12.66
C GLN A 65 -15.27 -3.88 12.92
N ASN A 66 -14.42 -2.87 13.09
CA ASN A 66 -14.82 -1.48 13.39
C ASN A 66 -15.27 -0.69 12.15
N ILE A 67 -15.35 -1.32 10.98
CA ILE A 67 -15.86 -0.70 9.76
C ILE A 67 -17.39 -0.58 9.89
N ASN A 68 -17.90 0.62 10.19
CA ASN A 68 -19.34 0.90 10.19
C ASN A 68 -19.90 0.72 8.77
N ILE A 69 -20.97 -0.07 8.64
CA ILE A 69 -21.70 -0.35 7.40
C ILE A 69 -22.38 0.94 6.82
N ASN A 70 -22.38 2.04 7.57
CA ASN A 70 -23.14 3.25 7.25
C ASN A 70 -22.47 4.20 6.25
N ASP A 71 -21.22 3.95 5.81
CA ASP A 71 -20.57 4.76 4.77
C ASP A 71 -21.03 4.39 3.33
N GLU A 72 -21.91 3.38 3.16
CA GLU A 72 -22.42 2.99 1.84
C GLU A 72 -23.64 3.81 1.36
N PHE A 73 -24.20 4.71 2.17
CA PHE A 73 -25.34 5.56 1.76
C PHE A 73 -25.24 6.99 2.31
N GLY A 74 -24.48 7.85 1.62
CA GLY A 74 -24.42 9.29 1.90
C GLY A 74 -23.95 10.10 0.70
N GLY A 75 -24.91 10.51 -0.14
CA GLY A 75 -24.72 11.52 -1.19
C GLY A 75 -25.82 11.46 -2.25
N GLU A 76 -26.69 12.47 -2.25
CA GLU A 76 -27.86 12.68 -3.13
C GLU A 76 -27.60 12.54 -4.64
#